data_AF-G0A2L0-F1
#
_entry.id   AF-G0A2L0-F1
#
_cell.length_a   1.000
_cell.length_b   1.000
_cell.length_c   1.000
_cell.angle_alpha   90.00
_cell.angle_beta   90.00
_cell.angle_gamma   90.00
#
_symmetry.space_group_name_H-M   'P 1'
#
loop_
_entity.id
_entity.type
_entity.pdbx_description
1 polymer ?
#
loop_
_entity_poly.entity_id
_entity_poly.type
_entity_poly.pdbx_seq_one_letter_code
_entity_poly.pdbx_strand_id
1 'polypeptide(L)' 'MAITRRTTKKATNITLSADVLAEAKALNINISQACDLYLRNLVRGEREKRWQQEHAEFIAAYNQTVEQEGLPLDEWRSF' A
#
# COMPACT_ATOMS: atom_id res chain seq x y z
N MET A 1 -13.57 9.88 -19.87
CA MET A 1 -12.22 9.65 -20.44
C MET A 1 -11.38 8.91 -19.42
N ALA A 2 -11.07 7.63 -19.64
CA ALA A 2 -10.18 6.87 -18.76
C ALA A 2 -8.72 7.20 -19.10
N ILE A 3 -7.99 7.84 -18.19
CA ILE A 3 -6.56 8.05 -18.34
C ILE A 3 -5.87 6.70 -18.04
N THR A 4 -5.64 5.90 -19.07
CA THR A 4 -4.77 4.74 -18.97
C THR A 4 -3.33 5.25 -18.84
N ARG A 5 -2.89 5.51 -17.60
CA ARG A 5 -1.51 5.86 -17.30
C ARG A 5 -0.65 4.64 -17.61
N ARG A 6 -0.07 4.59 -18.82
CA ARG A 6 0.94 3.58 -19.17
C ARG A 6 2.06 3.70 -18.13
N THR A 7 2.18 2.71 -17.25
CA THR A 7 3.23 2.67 -16.24
C THR A 7 4.53 2.33 -16.98
N THR A 8 5.27 3.35 -17.40
CA THR A 8 6.59 3.15 -17.97
C THR A 8 7.51 2.69 -16.85
N LYS A 9 7.94 1.43 -16.90
CA LYS A 9 8.98 0.92 -16.00
C LYS A 9 10.26 1.69 -16.30
N LYS A 10 10.80 2.40 -15.32
CA LYS A 10 12.09 3.07 -15.44
C LYS A 10 13.18 2.10 -15.00
N ALA A 11 14.17 1.86 -15.86
CA ALA A 11 15.37 1.15 -15.45
C ALA A 11 16.08 1.97 -14.37
N THR A 12 16.36 1.34 -13.24
CA THR A 12 16.97 1.98 -12.08
C THR A 12 18.15 1.11 -11.65
N ASN A 13 19.35 1.69 -11.56
CA ASN A 13 20.52 0.98 -11.06
C ASN A 13 20.44 0.94 -9.54
N ILE A 14 20.44 -0.27 -8.97
CA ILE A 14 20.42 -0.51 -7.53
C ILE A 14 21.61 -1.39 -7.17
N THR A 15 22.22 -1.11 -6.02
CA THR A 15 23.32 -1.92 -5.48
C THR A 15 22.73 -2.99 -4.57
N LEU A 16 23.03 -4.26 -4.86
CA LEU A 16 22.60 -5.43 -4.09
C LEU A 16 23.81 -6.32 -3.79
N SER A 17 23.71 -7.16 -2.77
CA SER A 17 24.77 -8.09 -2.38
C SER A 17 25.06 -9.09 -3.51
N ALA A 18 26.35 -9.27 -3.83
CA ALA A 18 26.78 -10.03 -4.99
C ALA A 18 26.49 -11.53 -4.85
N ASP A 19 26.58 -12.06 -3.64
CA ASP A 19 26.20 -13.43 -3.25
C ASP A 19 24.72 -13.71 -3.52
N VAL A 20 23.83 -12.83 -3.06
CA VAL A 20 22.37 -12.95 -3.26
C VAL A 20 22.01 -12.86 -4.74
N LEU A 21 22.69 -11.99 -5.51
CA LEU A 21 22.49 -11.89 -6.95
C LEU A 21 22.93 -13.17 -7.68
N ALA A 22 24.04 -13.77 -7.27
CA ALA A 22 24.52 -15.01 -7.86
C ALA A 22 23.55 -16.17 -7.57
N GLU A 23 23.09 -16.29 -6.34
CA GLU A 23 22.11 -17.30 -5.92
C GLU A 23 20.77 -17.11 -6.64
N ALA A 24 20.25 -15.88 -6.69
CA ALA A 24 19.00 -15.57 -7.40
C ALA A 24 19.07 -15.93 -8.89
N LYS A 25 20.22 -15.67 -9.54
CA LYS A 25 20.46 -16.09 -10.93
C LYS A 25 20.50 -17.61 -11.06
N ALA A 26 21.19 -18.31 -10.15
CA ALA A 26 21.25 -19.77 -10.15
C ALA A 26 19.86 -20.41 -9.98
N LEU A 27 18.99 -19.78 -9.19
CA LEU A 27 17.60 -20.18 -8.98
C LEU A 27 16.63 -19.66 -10.06
N ASN A 28 17.14 -19.00 -11.10
CA ASN A 28 16.35 -18.42 -12.20
C ASN A 28 15.26 -17.43 -11.72
N ILE A 29 15.53 -16.70 -10.64
CA ILE A 29 14.62 -15.71 -10.06
C ILE A 29 14.65 -14.43 -10.89
N ASN A 30 13.47 -13.91 -11.23
CA ASN A 30 13.35 -12.61 -11.90
C ASN A 30 13.53 -11.47 -10.88
N ILE A 31 14.79 -11.07 -10.68
CA ILE A 31 15.20 -10.03 -9.71
C ILE A 31 14.44 -8.72 -9.95
N SER A 32 14.30 -8.30 -11.21
CA SER A 32 13.59 -7.05 -11.55
C SER A 32 12.14 -7.07 -11.09
N GLN A 33 11.44 -8.18 -11.34
CA GLN A 33 10.05 -8.37 -10.91
C GLN A 33 9.93 -8.46 -9.38
N ALA A 34 10.83 -9.20 -8.73
CA ALA A 34 10.84 -9.35 -7.28
C ALA A 34 11.03 -7.99 -6.58
N CYS A 35 11.99 -7.18 -7.06
CA CYS A 35 12.23 -5.84 -6.54
C CYS A 35 11.04 -4.90 -6.77
N ASP A 36 10.43 -4.91 -7.97
CA ASP A 36 9.24 -4.08 -8.28
C ASP A 36 8.08 -4.43 -7.34
N LEU A 37 7.80 -5.72 -7.14
CA LEU A 37 6.72 -6.17 -6.25
C LEU A 37 6.99 -5.77 -4.80
N TYR A 38 8.21 -5.98 -4.31
CA TYR A 38 8.59 -5.62 -2.96
C TYR A 38 8.47 -4.11 -2.71
N LEU A 39 9.00 -3.29 -3.62
CA LEU A 39 8.91 -1.83 -3.54
C LEU A 39 7.47 -1.33 -3.57
N ARG A 40 6.60 -1.91 -4.42
CA ARG A 40 5.18 -1.56 -4.44
C ARG A 40 4.50 -1.84 -3.11
N ASN A 41 4.77 -2.99 -2.50
CA ASN A 41 4.20 -3.37 -1.22
C ASN A 41 4.68 -2.44 -0.10
N LEU A 42 5.98 -2.13 -0.06
CA LEU A 42 6.53 -1.16 0.89
C LEU A 42 5.90 0.23 0.73
N VAL A 43 5.83 0.74 -0.50
CA VAL A 43 5.23 2.05 -0.78
C VAL A 43 3.76 2.08 -0.39
N ARG A 44 3.01 1.00 -0.65
CA ARG A 44 1.61 0.89 -0.23
C ARG A 44 1.48 0.93 1.29
N GLY A 45 2.26 0.12 2.01
CA GLY A 45 2.23 0.10 3.48
C GLY A 45 2.61 1.44 4.09
N GLU A 46 3.62 2.12 3.56
CA GLU A 46 4.01 3.46 4.05
C GLU A 46 2.94 4.51 3.76
N ARG A 47 2.24 4.42 2.62
CA ARG A 47 1.09 5.30 2.34
C ARG A 47 -0.06 5.04 3.29
N GLU A 48 -0.38 3.78 3.56
CA GLU A 48 -1.42 3.39 4.53
C GLU A 48 -1.10 3.91 5.92
N LYS A 49 0.15 3.76 6.40
CA LYS A 49 0.59 4.30 7.69
C LYS A 49 0.46 5.82 7.74
N ARG A 50 0.91 6.54 6.71
CA ARG A 50 0.80 8.00 6.65
C ARG A 50 -0.65 8.45 6.64
N TRP A 51 -1.49 7.79 5.84
CA TRP A 51 -2.91 8.07 5.80
C TRP A 51 -3.57 7.85 7.16
N GLN A 52 -3.25 6.75 7.85
CA GLN A 52 -3.74 6.50 9.21
C GLN A 52 -3.30 7.60 10.19
N GLN A 53 -2.06 8.07 10.10
CA GLN A 53 -1.55 9.15 10.96
C GLN A 53 -2.25 10.48 10.65
N GLU A 54 -2.40 10.84 9.38
CA GLU A 54 -3.05 12.07 8.93
C GLU A 54 -4.54 12.10 9.27
N HIS A 55 -5.21 10.95 9.24
CA HIS A 55 -6.66 10.85 9.48
C HIS A 55 -7.02 10.32 10.88
N ALA A 56 -6.04 10.08 11.76
CA ALA A 56 -6.30 9.56 13.10
C ALA A 56 -7.24 10.45 13.91
N GLU A 57 -7.03 11.76 13.88
CA GLU A 57 -7.87 12.72 14.61
C GLU A 57 -9.29 12.80 14.03
N PHE A 58 -9.42 12.75 12.70
CA PHE A 58 -10.72 12.73 12.03
C PHE A 58 -11.50 11.44 12.36
N ILE A 59 -10.84 10.29 12.32
CA ILE A 59 -11.43 9.00 12.67
C ILE A 59 -11.83 9.00 14.14
N ALA A 60 -11.00 9.52 15.04
CA ALA A 60 -11.31 9.61 16.46
C ALA A 60 -12.53 10.50 16.72
N ALA A 61 -12.59 11.68 16.11
CA ALA A 61 -13.72 12.59 16.21
C ALA A 61 -15.01 11.95 15.67
N TYR A 62 -14.93 11.30 14.51
CA TYR A 62 -16.07 10.60 13.91
C TYR A 62 -16.56 9.44 14.79
N ASN A 63 -15.64 8.63 15.31
CA ASN A 63 -15.97 7.53 16.22
C ASN A 63 -16.64 8.05 17.50
N GLN A 64 -16.17 9.16 18.05
CA GLN A 64 -16.79 9.79 19.22
C GLN A 64 -18.21 10.28 18.91
N THR A 65 -18.45 10.87 17.75
CA THR A 65 -19.80 11.25 17.31
C THR A 65 -20.70 10.03 17.17
N VAL A 66 -20.23 8.93 16.56
CA VAL A 66 -21.00 7.68 16.44
C VAL A 66 -21.30 7.05 17.81
N GLU A 67 -20.38 7.13 18.77
CA GLU A 67 -20.60 6.60 20.12
C GLU A 67 -21.58 7.45 20.94
N GLN A 68 -21.63 8.76 20.69
CA GLN A 68 -22.54 9.69 21.36
C GLN A 68 -23.94 9.70 20.75
N GLU A 69 -24.03 9.69 19.42
CA GLU A 69 -25.29 9.89 18.68
C GLU A 69 -25.87 8.58 18.14
N GLY A 70 -25.11 7.48 18.20
CA GLY A 70 -25.47 6.23 17.56
C GLY A 70 -25.20 6.24 16.05
N LEU A 71 -25.41 5.10 15.39
CA LEU A 71 -25.27 5.02 13.93
C LEU A 71 -26.51 5.68 13.27
N PRO A 72 -26.34 6.70 12.41
CA PRO A 72 -27.49 7.41 11.82
C PRO A 72 -28.46 6.54 11.00
N LEU A 73 -28.00 5.37 10.57
CA LEU A 73 -28.77 4.43 9.74
C LEU A 73 -29.10 3.13 10.48
N ASP A 74 -28.88 3.06 11.79
CA ASP A 74 -29.15 1.83 12.56
C ASP A 74 -30.64 1.46 12.53
N GLU A 75 -31.52 2.46 12.48
CA GLU A 75 -32.98 2.28 12.38
C GLU A 75 -33.44 1.64 11.05
N TRP A 76 -32.59 1.63 10.02
CA TRP A 76 -32.90 1.10 8.69
C TRP A 76 -32.12 -0.18 8.37
N ARG A 77 -31.39 -0.70 9.34
CA ARG A 77 -30.56 -1.90 9.20
C ARG A 77 -31.47 -3.14 9.18
N SER A 78 -31.84 -3.57 7.98
CA SER A 78 -32.49 -4.87 7.75
C SER A 78 -31.42 -5.95 7.57
N PHE A 79 -31.58 -7.05 8.31
CA PHE A 79 -30.72 -8.24 8.27
C PHE A 79 -31.17 -9.24 7.21
#